data_AF-A0A4P5YDR1-F1
#
_entry.id   AF-A0A4P5YDR1-F1
#
_cell.length_a   1.000
_cell.length_b   1.000
_cell.length_c   1.000
_cell.angle_alpha   90.00
_cell.angle_beta   90.00
_cell.angle_gamma   90.00
#
_symmetry.space_group_name_H-M   'P 1'
#
loop_
_entity.id
_entity.type
_entity.pdbx_description
1 polymer ?
#
loop_
_entity_poly.entity_id
_entity_poly.type
_entity_poly.pdbx_seq_one_letter_code
_entity_poly.pdbx_strand_id
1 'polypeptide(L)' 'MSHENDKNAEFYANCALYFEFLRKKGNSDDNFEDEYYFTMPAISNH' A
#
# COMPACT_ATOMS: atom_id res chain seq x y z
N MET A 1 -7.65 8.35 19.33
CA MET A 1 -7.83 7.45 18.17
C MET A 1 -6.56 7.49 17.34
N SER A 2 -5.46 6.93 17.86
CA SER A 2 -4.12 7.21 17.33
C SER A 2 -3.37 5.96 16.86
N HIS A 3 -3.79 4.77 17.30
CA HIS A 3 -3.08 3.53 17.01
C HIS A 3 -3.46 2.87 15.67
N GLU A 4 -4.61 3.22 15.09
CA GLU A 4 -5.03 2.66 13.79
C GLU A 4 -4.26 3.31 12.63
N ASN A 5 -3.96 4.62 12.71
CA ASN A 5 -3.17 5.31 11.67
C ASN A 5 -1.74 4.75 11.55
N ASP A 6 -1.08 4.45 12.68
CA ASP A 6 0.30 3.94 12.66
C ASP A 6 0.36 2.52 12.07
N LYS A 7 -0.58 1.64 12.43
CA LYS A 7 -0.67 0.28 11.87
C LYS A 7 -1.01 0.29 10.39
N ASN A 8 -1.90 1.20 9.97
CA ASN A 8 -2.24 1.37 8.56
C ASN A 8 -1.03 1.89 7.76
N ALA A 9 -0.24 2.83 8.31
CA ALA A 9 0.96 3.34 7.64
C ALA A 9 2.00 2.23 7.40
N GLU A 10 2.26 1.39 8.41
CA GLU A 10 3.17 0.24 8.27
C GLU A 10 2.66 -0.78 7.24
N PHE A 11 1.36 -1.09 7.26
CA PHE A 11 0.74 -1.97 6.27
C PHE A 11 0.91 -1.45 4.84
N TYR A 12 0.56 -0.19 4.58
CA TYR A 12 0.67 0.40 3.23
C TYR A 12 2.13 0.53 2.77
N ALA A 13 3.07 0.77 3.69
CA ALA A 13 4.50 0.76 3.40
C ALA A 13 5.00 -0.64 3.02
N ASN A 14 4.57 -1.67 3.74
CA ASN A 14 4.92 -3.06 3.43
C ASN A 14 4.35 -3.51 2.07
N CYS A 15 3.11 -3.13 1.74
CA CYS A 15 2.54 -3.39 0.42
C CYS A 15 3.35 -2.69 -0.69
N ALA A 16 3.79 -1.44 -0.47
CA ALA A 16 4.64 -0.74 -1.44
C ALA A 16 5.97 -1.48 -1.70
N LEU A 17 6.61 -2.00 -0.65
CA LEU A 17 7.83 -2.82 -0.78
C LEU A 17 7.57 -4.13 -1.55
N TYR A 18 6.43 -4.77 -1.32
CA TYR A 18 6.01 -5.96 -2.06
C TYR A 18 5.87 -5.67 -3.56
N PHE A 19 5.19 -4.59 -3.94
CA PHE A 19 5.05 -4.20 -5.34
C PHE A 19 6.39 -3.84 -5.98
N GLU A 20 7.29 -3.19 -5.25
CA GLU A 20 8.65 -2.90 -5.76
C GLU A 20 9.43 -4.20 -6.01
N PHE A 21 9.31 -5.19 -5.12
CA PHE A 21 9.92 -6.49 -5.29
C PHE A 21 9.38 -7.24 -6.52
N LEU A 22 8.06 -7.24 -6.72
CA LEU A 22 7.44 -7.84 -7.90
C LEU A 22 7.96 -7.18 -9.19
N ARG A 23 7.97 -5.85 -9.23
CA ARG A 23 8.48 -5.07 -10.37
C ARG A 23 9.94 -5.40 -10.68
N LYS A 24 10.79 -5.52 -9.67
CA LYS A 24 12.20 -5.95 -9.84
C LYS A 24 12.34 -7.35 -10.43
N LYS A 25 11.36 -8.23 -10.21
CA LYS A 25 11.31 -9.57 -10.79
C LYS A 25 10.63 -9.62 -12.16
N GLY A 26 10.14 -8.49 -12.67
CA GLY A 26 9.36 -8.43 -13.92
C GLY A 26 7.96 -9.02 -13.78
N ASN A 27 7.45 -9.14 -12.55
CA ASN A 27 6.08 -9.54 -12.27
C ASN A 27 5.25 -8.33 -11.85
N SER A 28 3.94 -8.44 -11.99
CA SER A 28 2.96 -7.53 -11.39
C SER A 28 1.87 -8.36 -10.72
N ASP A 29 1.19 -7.74 -9.76
CA ASP A 29 -0.03 -8.28 -9.15
C ASP A 29 -1.10 -7.19 -9.26
N ASP A 30 -1.60 -7.03 -10.48
CA ASP A 30 -2.46 -5.90 -10.87
C ASP A 30 -3.77 -5.87 -10.05
N ASN A 31 -4.32 -7.05 -9.75
CA ASN A 31 -5.54 -7.16 -8.93
C ASN A 31 -5.30 -6.64 -7.50
N PHE A 32 -4.17 -6.99 -6.91
CA PHE A 32 -3.82 -6.53 -5.56
C PHE A 32 -3.43 -5.04 -5.57
N GLU A 33 -2.75 -4.57 -6.61
CA GLU A 33 -2.38 -3.16 -6.79
C GLU A 33 -3.62 -2.26 -6.91
N ASP A 34 -4.64 -2.69 -7.67
CA ASP A 34 -5.92 -2.00 -7.76
C ASP A 34 -6.65 -1.93 -6.40
N GLU A 35 -6.73 -3.04 -5.65
CA GLU A 35 -7.34 -3.06 -4.32
C GLU A 35 -6.56 -2.19 -3.32
N TYR A 36 -5.23 -2.21 -3.39
CA TYR A 36 -4.36 -1.37 -2.57
C TYR A 36 -4.63 0.11 -2.80
N TYR A 37 -4.69 0.57 -4.05
CA TYR A 37 -4.98 1.97 -4.35
C TYR A 37 -6.44 2.37 -4.07
N PHE A 38 -7.38 1.43 -4.20
CA PHE A 38 -8.79 1.67 -3.85
C PHE A 38 -9.00 1.84 -2.33
N THR A 39 -8.28 1.07 -1.52
CA THR A 39 -8.41 1.08 -0.05
C THR A 39 -7.49 2.07 0.64
N MET A 40 -6.42 2.51 -0.03
CA MET A 40 -5.49 3.49 0.52
C MET A 40 -6.25 4.75 0.94
N PRO A 41 -6.21 5.12 2.24
CA PRO A 41 -6.85 6.34 2.69
C PRO A 41 -6.21 7.50 1.95
N ALA A 42 -7.04 8.37 1.37
CA ALA A 42 -6.54 9.58 0.75
C ALA A 42 -5.80 10.39 1.83
N ILE A 43 -4.47 10.37 1.78
CA ILE A 43 -3.62 11.21 2.64
C ILE A 43 -3.66 12.63 2.05
N SER A 44 -4.87 13.21 1.94
CA SER A 44 -5.03 14.63 1.68
C SER A 44 -5.01 15.31 3.03
N ASN A 45 -3.83 15.79 3.45
CA ASN A 45 -3.75 16.81 4.50
C ASN A 45 -4.62 18.00 4.07
N HIS A 46 -5.64 18.34 4.85
CA HIS A 46 -6.29 19.66 4.83
C HIS A 46 -5.69 20.52 5.93
#